data_AF-A0A0L8GJN9-F1
#
_entry.id   AF-A0A0L8GJN9-F1
#
_cell.length_a   1.000
_cell.length_b   1.000
_cell.length_c   1.000
_cell.angle_alpha   90.00
_cell.angle_beta   90.00
_cell.angle_gamma   90.00
#
_symmetry.space_group_name_H-M   'P 1'
#
loop_
_entity.id
_entity.type
_entity.pdbx_description
1 polymer ?
#
loop_
_entity_poly.entity_id
_entity_poly.type
_entity_poly.pdbx_seq_one_letter_code
_entity_poly.pdbx_strand_id
1 'polypeptide(L)'
;MHLSKSFLFSSFIFQKKASALFEVAEVFPVMTNNYEDSILRGVREEAYSYESTKELLDKDVVQLHATRWQSMRKDVLGCASDMDFMLWPRKDIDKIECLLFSRWKGDNGKFKPLQTVFEFSHHEYEKQLLHLVAIRNQKSALIISNAEQSMFLFVDRHVIQTSSTQVVIFKLCSLCLYIPQDQLMHWGPGAVDEVLACRQS
;
A
#
# COMPACT_ATOMS: atom_id res chain seq x y z
N MET A 1 -25.32 -6.89 -3.40
CA MET A 1 -24.44 -6.84 -2.20
C MET A 1 -24.09 -5.37 -1.95
N HIS A 2 -24.58 -4.77 -0.86
CA HIS A 2 -24.38 -3.35 -0.58
C HIS A 2 -23.00 -3.12 0.06
N LEU A 3 -21.99 -2.88 -0.77
CA LEU A 3 -20.61 -2.58 -0.33
C LEU A 3 -20.62 -1.41 0.67
N SER A 4 -19.90 -1.60 1.78
CA SER A 4 -19.60 -0.58 2.79
C SER A 4 -18.97 0.66 2.15
N LYS A 5 -19.21 1.85 2.73
CA LYS A 5 -18.33 3.00 2.43
C LYS A 5 -17.04 2.76 3.20
N SER A 6 -15.89 2.95 2.54
CA SER A 6 -14.58 2.74 3.14
C SER A 6 -13.69 3.97 2.96
N PHE A 7 -12.80 4.20 3.92
CA PHE A 7 -11.72 5.18 3.86
C PHE A 7 -10.42 4.49 4.25
N LEU A 8 -9.34 4.84 3.58
CA LEU A 8 -8.03 4.22 3.76
C LEU A 8 -7.02 5.28 4.20
N PHE A 9 -6.22 4.95 5.20
CA PHE A 9 -5.06 5.74 5.60
C PHE A 9 -3.78 4.95 5.34
N SER A 10 -2.75 5.62 4.86
CA SER A 10 -1.41 5.07 4.71
C SER A 10 -0.46 5.80 5.65
N SER A 11 0.28 5.05 6.46
CA SER A 11 1.29 5.56 7.37
C SER A 11 2.66 5.01 7.00
N PHE A 12 3.63 5.91 6.83
CA PHE A 12 5.03 5.55 6.72
C PHE A 12 5.66 5.70 8.09
N ILE A 13 6.07 4.58 8.68
CA ILE A 13 6.71 4.55 9.99
C ILE A 13 8.21 4.72 9.80
N PHE A 14 8.79 5.71 10.47
CA PHE A 14 10.20 6.03 10.34
C PHE A 14 10.98 5.61 11.58
N GLN A 15 12.26 5.33 11.40
CA GLN A 15 13.18 5.11 12.50
C GLN A 15 13.47 6.45 13.18
N LYS A 16 13.12 6.54 14.48
CA LYS A 16 13.47 7.69 15.36
C LYS A 16 12.93 9.04 14.87
N LYS A 17 11.87 9.05 14.05
CA LYS A 17 11.16 10.24 13.57
C LYS A 17 9.66 9.97 13.62
N ALA A 18 8.87 11.05 13.67
CA ALA A 18 7.42 10.97 13.55
C ALA A 18 7.02 10.29 12.23
N SER A 19 5.92 9.55 12.25
CA SER A 19 5.37 8.94 11.04
C SER A 19 4.88 10.00 10.05
N ALA A 20 4.80 9.62 8.78
CA ALA A 20 4.08 10.39 7.77
C ALA A 20 2.75 9.71 7.50
N LEU A 21 1.66 10.35 7.91
CA LEU A 21 0.30 9.86 7.73
C LEU A 21 -0.40 10.57 6.56
N PHE A 22 -1.06 9.76 5.73
CA PHE A 22 -1.80 10.22 4.58
C PHE A 22 -3.20 9.60 4.55
N GLU A 23 -4.20 10.40 4.22
CA GLU A 23 -5.54 9.92 3.85
C GLU A 23 -5.57 9.62 2.35
N VAL A 24 -6.06 8.45 1.96
CA VAL A 24 -6.25 8.09 0.56
C VAL A 24 -7.56 8.68 0.08
N ALA A 25 -7.48 9.49 -0.98
CA ALA A 25 -8.61 10.28 -1.46
C ALA A 25 -9.62 9.47 -2.28
N GLU A 26 -9.15 8.45 -2.99
CA GLU A 26 -9.96 7.62 -3.87
C GLU A 26 -9.62 6.15 -3.64
N VAL A 27 -10.65 5.37 -3.30
CA VAL A 27 -10.54 3.94 -3.12
C VAL A 27 -11.51 3.27 -4.09
N PHE A 28 -10.97 2.55 -5.06
CA PHE A 28 -11.77 1.85 -6.05
C PHE A 28 -11.85 0.36 -5.71
N PRO A 29 -13.03 -0.18 -5.33
CA PRO A 29 -13.21 -1.61 -5.19
C PRO A 29 -13.30 -2.25 -6.58
N VAL A 30 -12.33 -3.11 -6.90
CA VAL A 30 -12.40 -3.98 -8.07
C VAL A 30 -12.73 -5.39 -7.60
N MET A 31 -13.86 -5.92 -8.09
CA MET A 31 -14.37 -7.28 -7.78
C MET A 31 -13.87 -8.33 -8.77
N THR A 32 -12.93 -7.97 -9.65
CA THR A 32 -12.31 -8.87 -10.63
C THR A 32 -10.83 -8.96 -10.33
N ASN A 33 -10.28 -10.17 -10.23
CA ASN A 33 -8.85 -10.36 -9.98
C ASN A 33 -8.04 -10.03 -11.25
N ASN A 34 -7.89 -8.74 -11.58
CA ASN A 34 -7.25 -8.28 -12.81
C ASN A 34 -5.72 -8.38 -12.81
N TYR A 35 -5.14 -8.92 -11.74
CA TYR A 35 -3.69 -9.01 -11.57
C TYR A 35 -3.22 -10.46 -11.46
N GLU A 36 -4.05 -11.46 -11.78
CA GLU A 36 -3.60 -12.85 -11.86
C GLU A 36 -2.29 -12.95 -12.66
N ASP A 37 -2.19 -12.28 -13.81
CA ASP A 37 -0.96 -12.21 -14.61
C ASP A 37 0.23 -11.56 -13.88
N SER A 38 -0.03 -10.52 -13.08
CA SER A 38 1.00 -9.81 -12.30
C SER A 38 1.44 -10.62 -11.08
N ILE A 39 0.50 -11.33 -10.43
CA ILE A 39 0.76 -12.21 -9.31
C ILE A 39 1.58 -13.42 -9.82
N LEU A 40 1.15 -14.05 -10.91
CA LEU A 40 1.89 -15.15 -11.54
C LEU A 40 3.25 -14.69 -12.08
N ARG A 41 3.41 -13.42 -12.47
CA ARG A 41 4.72 -12.87 -12.84
C ARG A 41 5.68 -12.85 -11.66
N GLY A 42 5.26 -12.42 -10.47
CA GLY A 42 6.14 -12.44 -9.31
C GLY A 42 6.54 -13.85 -8.86
N VAL A 43 5.70 -14.88 -9.10
CA VAL A 43 6.11 -16.29 -8.93
C VAL A 43 7.23 -16.66 -9.91
N ARG A 44 7.08 -16.30 -11.19
CA ARG A 44 8.11 -16.56 -12.22
C ARG A 44 9.42 -15.83 -11.94
N GLU A 45 9.35 -14.68 -11.30
CA GLU A 45 10.51 -13.86 -10.92
C GLU A 45 11.07 -14.22 -9.53
N GLU A 46 10.60 -15.32 -8.93
CA GLU A 46 11.02 -15.82 -7.60
C GLU A 46 10.87 -14.79 -6.47
N ALA A 47 9.97 -13.82 -6.63
CA ALA A 47 9.65 -12.84 -5.60
C ALA A 47 8.89 -13.48 -4.42
N TYR A 48 8.08 -14.51 -4.70
CA TYR A 48 7.30 -15.28 -3.72
C TYR A 48 6.89 -16.67 -4.28
N SER A 49 6.34 -17.55 -3.44
CA SER A 49 6.02 -18.93 -3.82
C SER A 49 4.68 -19.07 -4.56
N TYR A 50 4.53 -20.17 -5.30
CA TYR A 50 3.27 -20.51 -5.98
C TYR A 50 2.17 -20.91 -4.98
N GLU A 51 2.53 -21.52 -3.85
CA GLU A 51 1.60 -21.98 -2.82
C GLU A 51 0.89 -20.81 -2.14
N SER A 52 1.61 -19.73 -1.79
CA SER A 52 1.00 -18.52 -1.22
C SER A 52 0.06 -17.83 -2.21
N THR A 53 0.40 -17.90 -3.50
CA THR A 53 -0.39 -17.33 -4.59
C THR A 53 -1.74 -18.04 -4.77
N LYS A 54 -1.77 -19.37 -4.60
CA LYS A 54 -2.98 -20.17 -4.83
C LYS A 54 -4.12 -19.81 -3.86
N GLU A 55 -3.80 -19.58 -2.59
CA GLU A 55 -4.81 -19.18 -1.59
C GLU A 55 -5.46 -17.81 -1.90
N LEU A 56 -4.76 -16.93 -2.62
CA LEU A 56 -5.28 -15.62 -3.02
C LEU A 56 -6.12 -15.71 -4.30
N LEU A 57 -5.80 -16.66 -5.19
CA LEU A 57 -6.60 -16.92 -6.39
C LEU A 57 -7.92 -17.62 -6.05
N ASP A 58 -7.96 -18.42 -4.98
CA ASP A 58 -9.12 -19.19 -4.56
C ASP A 58 -10.15 -18.40 -3.72
N LYS A 59 -9.83 -17.16 -3.30
CA LYS A 59 -10.70 -16.32 -2.47
C LYS A 59 -11.35 -15.19 -3.28
N ASP A 60 -12.62 -14.91 -2.99
CA ASP A 60 -13.25 -13.66 -3.44
C ASP A 60 -12.55 -12.48 -2.76
N VAL A 61 -11.77 -11.75 -3.54
CA VAL A 61 -10.98 -10.61 -3.07
C VAL A 61 -11.56 -9.30 -3.57
N VAL A 62 -11.59 -8.33 -2.67
CA VAL A 62 -11.83 -6.93 -3.01
C VAL A 62 -10.48 -6.23 -3.06
N GLN A 63 -10.19 -5.65 -4.21
CA GLN A 63 -8.99 -4.86 -4.43
C GLN A 63 -9.30 -3.40 -4.15
N LEU A 64 -8.53 -2.75 -3.29
CA LEU A 64 -8.67 -1.33 -2.98
C LEU A 64 -7.48 -0.57 -3.55
N HIS A 65 -7.68 0.05 -4.71
CA HIS A 65 -6.67 0.85 -5.38
C HIS A 65 -6.63 2.27 -4.83
N ALA A 66 -5.42 2.73 -4.54
CA ALA A 66 -5.14 4.05 -4.00
C ALA A 66 -4.04 4.72 -4.83
N THR A 67 -4.41 5.75 -5.59
CA THR A 67 -3.51 6.49 -6.50
C THR A 67 -3.27 7.92 -6.05
N ARG A 68 -4.13 8.44 -5.17
CA ARG A 68 -4.09 9.80 -4.67
C ARG A 68 -4.20 9.84 -3.16
N TRP A 69 -3.49 10.77 -2.56
CA TRP A 69 -3.48 10.92 -1.11
C TRP A 69 -3.42 12.38 -0.67
N GLN A 70 -3.68 12.62 0.60
CA GLN A 70 -3.57 13.92 1.24
C GLN A 70 -2.79 13.76 2.54
N SER A 71 -1.80 14.64 2.76
CA SER A 71 -1.07 14.63 4.02
C SER A 71 -1.97 15.05 5.18
N MET A 72 -1.94 14.31 6.28
CA MET A 72 -2.70 14.63 7.51
C MET A 72 -1.98 15.65 8.41
N ARG A 73 -0.86 16.20 7.95
CA ARG A 73 -0.11 17.22 8.67
C ARG A 73 -0.87 18.55 8.70
N LYS A 74 -1.08 19.09 9.90
CA LYS A 74 -1.81 20.36 10.10
C LYS A 74 -1.14 21.58 9.45
N ASP A 75 0.18 21.52 9.27
CA ASP A 75 0.98 22.59 8.66
C ASP A 75 1.09 22.48 7.13
N VAL A 76 0.54 21.43 6.54
CA VAL A 76 0.49 21.23 5.08
C VAL A 76 -0.93 21.54 4.60
N LEU A 77 -1.13 22.76 4.10
CA LEU A 77 -2.36 23.11 3.39
C LEU A 77 -2.30 22.53 1.98
N GLY A 78 -3.07 21.48 1.72
CA GLY A 78 -3.10 20.84 0.40
C GLY A 78 -4.34 20.00 0.17
N CYS A 79 -4.74 19.92 -1.09
CA CYS A 79 -5.74 18.97 -1.58
C CYS A 79 -5.07 17.60 -1.87
N ALA A 80 -5.88 16.58 -2.11
CA ALA A 80 -5.37 15.29 -2.57
C ALA A 80 -4.51 15.43 -3.84
N SER A 81 -3.30 14.89 -3.82
CA SER A 81 -2.36 14.83 -4.94
C SER A 81 -2.10 13.39 -5.35
N ASP A 82 -1.48 13.20 -6.52
CA ASP A 82 -0.95 11.89 -6.88
C ASP A 82 0.08 11.43 -5.85
N MET A 83 0.16 10.12 -5.64
CA MET A 83 1.20 9.54 -4.80
C MET A 83 2.56 9.74 -5.49
N ASP A 84 3.48 10.41 -4.80
CA ASP A 84 4.87 10.56 -5.20
C ASP A 84 5.74 10.52 -3.95
N PHE A 85 6.14 9.32 -3.53
CA PHE A 85 6.98 9.13 -2.34
C PHE A 85 8.20 8.30 -2.67
N MET A 86 9.38 8.87 -2.42
CA MET A 86 10.63 8.15 -2.62
C MET A 86 10.74 7.00 -1.59
N LEU A 87 10.82 5.76 -2.08
CA LEU A 87 11.00 4.55 -1.29
C LEU A 87 12.46 4.12 -1.20
N TRP A 88 13.23 4.31 -2.27
CA TRP A 88 14.62 3.89 -2.32
C TRP A 88 15.46 4.84 -3.18
N PRO A 89 16.72 5.13 -2.78
CA PRO A 89 17.43 4.61 -1.61
C PRO A 89 17.04 5.35 -0.33
N ARG A 90 16.49 4.63 0.65
CA ARG A 90 16.18 5.14 1.99
C ARG A 90 16.36 4.04 3.02
N LYS A 91 16.88 4.42 4.19
CA LYS A 91 17.12 3.51 5.33
C LYS A 91 16.38 3.91 6.60
N ASP A 92 15.65 5.03 6.54
CA ASP A 92 14.98 5.63 7.68
C ASP A 92 13.50 5.25 7.76
N ILE A 93 12.98 4.44 6.83
CA ILE A 93 11.65 3.82 6.93
C ILE A 93 11.82 2.50 7.68
N ASP A 94 10.92 2.21 8.62
CA ASP A 94 10.83 0.90 9.26
C ASP A 94 9.82 0.01 8.52
N LYS A 95 8.62 0.54 8.28
CA LYS A 95 7.56 -0.11 7.51
C LYS A 95 6.57 0.88 6.93
N ILE A 96 5.77 0.41 5.98
CA ILE A 96 4.56 1.06 5.50
C ILE A 96 3.38 0.30 6.11
N GLU A 97 2.42 1.02 6.67
CA GLU A 97 1.21 0.48 7.27
C GLU A 97 -0.01 1.11 6.62
N CYS A 98 -0.99 0.30 6.25
CA CYS A 98 -2.27 0.75 5.73
C CYS A 98 -3.40 0.36 6.70
N LEU A 99 -4.23 1.35 7.05
CA LEU A 99 -5.35 1.21 7.96
C LEU A 99 -6.65 1.46 7.20
N LEU A 100 -7.49 0.43 7.10
CA LEU A 100 -8.79 0.56 6.47
C LEU A 100 -9.88 0.75 7.51
N PHE A 101 -10.75 1.73 7.25
CA PHE A 101 -11.95 1.96 8.02
C PHE A 101 -13.17 1.82 7.12
N SER A 102 -14.23 1.19 7.63
CA SER A 102 -15.47 1.09 6.87
C SER A 102 -16.70 1.24 7.76
N ARG A 103 -17.85 1.44 7.11
CA ARG A 103 -19.16 1.42 7.74
C ARG A 103 -20.20 0.92 6.75
N TRP A 104 -21.35 0.48 7.25
CA TRP A 104 -22.47 0.10 6.40
C TRP A 104 -22.90 1.25 5.48
N LYS A 105 -23.21 0.94 4.22
CA LYS A 105 -23.76 1.93 3.30
C LYS A 105 -25.16 2.35 3.77
N GLY A 106 -25.40 3.65 3.85
CA GLY A 106 -26.66 4.20 4.38
C GLY A 106 -26.70 4.31 5.91
N ASP A 107 -25.69 3.80 6.60
CA ASP A 107 -25.51 4.06 8.03
C ASP A 107 -24.87 5.45 8.22
N ASN A 108 -25.41 6.20 9.19
CA ASN A 108 -24.89 7.48 9.64
C ASN A 108 -23.91 7.33 10.82
N GLY A 109 -23.70 6.09 11.27
CA GLY A 109 -22.70 5.72 12.27
C GLY A 109 -21.28 6.11 11.89
N LYS A 110 -20.41 6.06 12.90
CA LYS A 110 -18.96 6.32 12.76
C LYS A 110 -18.29 5.21 11.96
N PHE A 111 -17.25 5.56 11.23
CA PHE A 111 -16.34 4.60 10.62
C PHE A 111 -15.64 3.79 11.70
N LYS A 112 -15.52 2.49 11.46
CA LYS A 112 -14.83 1.55 12.35
C LYS A 112 -13.62 0.96 11.64
N PRO A 113 -12.50 0.71 12.34
CA PRO A 113 -11.36 0.05 11.74
C PRO A 113 -11.74 -1.38 11.35
N LEU A 114 -11.26 -1.86 10.20
CA LEU A 114 -11.23 -3.30 9.96
C LEU A 114 -10.23 -3.96 10.92
N GLN A 115 -10.52 -5.18 11.33
CA GLN A 115 -9.64 -6.01 12.15
C GLN A 115 -8.53 -6.67 11.30
N THR A 116 -8.01 -5.93 10.32
CA THR A 116 -6.91 -6.35 9.44
C THR A 116 -5.95 -5.17 9.33
N VAL A 117 -4.67 -5.42 9.61
CA VAL A 117 -3.60 -4.44 9.43
C VAL A 117 -2.76 -4.88 8.24
N PHE A 118 -2.54 -3.96 7.30
CA PHE A 118 -1.72 -4.22 6.12
C PHE A 118 -0.34 -3.62 6.37
N GLU A 119 0.69 -4.45 6.43
CA GLU A 119 2.05 -4.01 6.74
C GLU A 119 3.02 -4.47 5.65
N PHE A 120 3.97 -3.60 5.31
CA PHE A 120 5.05 -3.93 4.39
C PHE A 120 6.37 -3.42 4.98
N SER A 121 7.20 -4.35 5.47
CA SER A 121 8.45 -4.03 6.14
C SER A 121 9.50 -3.48 5.17
N HIS A 122 10.35 -2.56 5.65
CA HIS A 122 11.44 -2.01 4.86
C HIS A 122 12.38 -3.09 4.35
N HIS A 123 12.76 -4.03 5.21
CA HIS A 123 13.67 -5.11 4.84
C HIS A 123 13.16 -5.91 3.65
N GLU A 124 11.86 -6.18 3.62
CA GLU A 124 11.23 -6.97 2.57
C GLU A 124 11.12 -6.22 1.24
N TYR A 125 10.56 -5.00 1.25
CA TYR A 125 10.45 -4.25 0.00
C TYR A 125 11.83 -3.84 -0.53
N GLU A 126 12.82 -3.59 0.34
CA GLU A 126 14.18 -3.25 -0.10
C GLU A 126 14.82 -4.41 -0.85
N LYS A 127 14.65 -5.65 -0.37
CA LYS A 127 15.13 -6.84 -1.08
C LYS A 127 14.56 -6.93 -2.50
N GLN A 128 13.27 -6.65 -2.66
CA GLN A 128 12.60 -6.63 -3.97
C GLN A 128 13.11 -5.47 -4.84
N LEU A 129 13.24 -4.26 -4.29
CA LEU A 129 13.77 -3.10 -5.01
C LEU A 129 15.22 -3.31 -5.47
N LEU A 130 16.08 -3.92 -4.64
CA LEU A 130 17.46 -4.26 -5.00
C LEU A 130 17.51 -5.26 -6.17
N HIS A 131 16.60 -6.24 -6.21
CA HIS A 131 16.46 -7.13 -7.36
C HIS A 131 16.09 -6.34 -8.63
N LEU A 132 15.14 -5.40 -8.53
CA LEU A 132 14.75 -4.52 -9.64
C LEU A 132 15.89 -3.59 -10.11
N VAL A 133 16.79 -3.14 -9.21
CA VAL A 133 17.99 -2.39 -9.60
C VAL A 133 18.89 -3.20 -10.54
N ALA A 134 19.04 -4.50 -10.28
CA ALA A 134 19.90 -5.37 -11.07
C ALA A 134 19.36 -5.58 -12.49
N ILE A 135 18.06 -5.41 -12.71
CA ILE A 135 17.40 -5.61 -14.00
C ILE A 135 17.49 -4.33 -14.85
N ARG A 136 18.44 -4.30 -15.79
CA ARG A 136 18.74 -3.10 -16.60
C ARG A 136 17.64 -2.68 -17.57
N ASN A 137 16.84 -3.63 -18.08
CA ASN A 137 15.89 -3.44 -19.19
C ASN A 137 14.41 -3.42 -18.76
N GLN A 138 14.12 -3.21 -17.48
CA GLN A 138 12.74 -3.21 -17.00
C GLN A 138 11.98 -1.97 -17.49
N LYS A 139 10.81 -2.20 -18.09
CA LYS A 139 9.83 -1.17 -18.48
C LYS A 139 9.02 -0.73 -17.25
N SER A 140 8.37 0.42 -17.36
CA SER A 140 7.59 1.11 -16.32
C SER A 140 6.49 0.24 -15.69
N ALA A 141 5.98 0.69 -14.51
CA ALA A 141 4.97 0.02 -13.69
C ALA A 141 5.45 -1.29 -13.02
N LEU A 142 6.47 -1.17 -12.16
CA LEU A 142 6.97 -2.28 -11.36
C LEU A 142 6.07 -2.49 -10.15
N ILE A 143 5.88 -3.75 -9.74
CA ILE A 143 5.01 -4.12 -8.64
C ILE A 143 5.82 -4.93 -7.65
N ILE A 144 5.77 -4.55 -6.38
CA ILE A 144 6.33 -5.30 -5.26
C ILE A 144 5.23 -5.55 -4.22
N SER A 145 5.32 -6.64 -3.47
CA SER A 145 4.26 -7.03 -2.53
C SER A 145 4.81 -7.56 -1.22
N ASN A 146 4.06 -7.41 -0.12
CA ASN A 146 4.40 -8.06 1.14
C ASN A 146 4.22 -9.58 1.07
N ALA A 147 4.72 -10.29 2.09
CA ALA A 147 4.77 -11.75 2.14
C ALA A 147 3.37 -12.37 2.14
N GLU A 148 2.42 -11.70 2.79
CA GLU A 148 1.01 -12.09 2.85
C GLU A 148 0.26 -11.73 1.56
N GLN A 149 0.92 -11.03 0.62
CA GLN A 149 0.35 -10.59 -0.66
C GLN A 149 -0.99 -9.85 -0.49
N SER A 150 -1.11 -9.11 0.61
CA SER A 150 -2.26 -8.31 0.97
C SER A 150 -2.05 -6.83 0.61
N MET A 151 -0.81 -6.43 0.31
CA MET A 151 -0.40 -5.07 -0.02
C MET A 151 0.56 -5.09 -1.20
N PHE A 152 0.19 -4.39 -2.26
CA PHE A 152 0.96 -4.25 -3.49
C PHE A 152 1.34 -2.78 -3.66
N LEU A 153 2.62 -2.52 -3.90
CA LEU A 153 3.15 -1.19 -4.19
C LEU A 153 3.52 -1.11 -5.66
N PHE A 154 2.99 -0.12 -6.34
CA PHE A 154 3.35 0.21 -7.72
C PHE A 154 4.43 1.27 -7.67
N VAL A 155 5.61 0.94 -8.20
CA VAL A 155 6.79 1.78 -8.11
C VAL A 155 7.32 2.11 -9.50
N ASP A 156 7.69 3.37 -9.67
CA ASP A 156 8.40 3.84 -10.84
C ASP A 156 9.89 3.93 -10.58
N ARG A 157 10.65 3.38 -11.53
CA ARG A 157 12.10 3.45 -11.58
C ARG A 157 12.49 4.72 -12.31
N HIS A 158 13.29 5.58 -11.66
CA HIS A 158 13.90 6.73 -12.30
C HIS A 158 15.42 6.64 -12.22
N VAL A 159 16.10 7.20 -13.21
CA VAL A 159 17.55 7.38 -13.19
C VAL A 159 17.82 8.87 -13.09
N ILE A 160 18.37 9.29 -11.96
CA ILE A 160 18.84 10.66 -11.78
C ILE A 160 20.30 10.72 -12.19
N GLN A 161 20.60 11.55 -13.18
CA GLN A 161 21.96 11.83 -13.59
C GLN A 161 22.50 13.01 -12.78
N THR A 162 23.56 12.76 -12.02
CA THR A 162 24.34 13.80 -11.35
C THR A 162 25.58 14.14 -12.18
N SER A 163 26.32 15.18 -11.78
CA SER A 163 27.58 15.59 -12.44
C SER A 163 28.65 14.49 -12.48
N SER A 164 28.57 13.48 -11.60
CA SER A 164 29.59 12.44 -11.46
C SER A 164 29.06 11.01 -11.53
N THR A 165 27.76 10.78 -11.26
CA THR A 165 27.19 9.43 -11.16
C THR A 165 25.72 9.38 -11.61
N GLN A 166 25.28 8.21 -12.04
CA GLN A 166 23.86 7.90 -12.21
C GLN A 166 23.36 7.17 -10.96
N VAL A 167 22.23 7.63 -10.42
CA VAL A 167 21.59 7.01 -9.25
C VAL A 167 20.20 6.54 -9.66
N VAL A 168 19.91 5.27 -9.39
CA VAL A 168 18.56 4.72 -9.55
C VAL A 168 17.76 5.12 -8.31
N ILE A 169 16.53 5.58 -8.52
CA ILE A 169 15.57 5.80 -7.44
C ILE A 169 14.26 5.07 -7.74
N PHE A 170 13.55 4.68 -6.69
CA PHE A 170 12.19 4.18 -6.80
C PHE A 170 11.22 5.07 -6.05
N LYS A 171 10.16 5.47 -6.74
CA LYS A 171 9.06 6.27 -6.21
C LYS A 171 7.79 5.43 -6.18
N LEU A 172 7.05 5.50 -5.07
CA LEU A 172 5.71 4.95 -4.95
C LEU A 172 4.72 5.83 -5.71
N CYS A 173 3.97 5.22 -6.62
CA CYS A 173 3.00 5.88 -7.51
C CYS A 173 1.55 5.49 -7.20
N SER A 174 1.35 4.28 -6.70
CA SER A 174 0.07 3.83 -6.17
C SER A 174 0.26 2.60 -5.28
N LEU A 175 -0.76 2.28 -4.50
CA LEU A 175 -0.83 1.04 -3.75
C LEU A 175 -2.17 0.35 -3.99
N CYS A 176 -2.19 -0.97 -3.81
CA CYS A 176 -3.40 -1.78 -3.83
C CYS A 176 -3.42 -2.70 -2.62
N LEU A 177 -4.57 -2.74 -1.93
CA LEU A 177 -4.81 -3.70 -0.87
C LEU A 177 -5.71 -4.82 -1.35
N TYR A 178 -5.34 -6.05 -1.04
CA TYR A 178 -6.11 -7.24 -1.30
C TYR A 178 -6.81 -7.67 -0.03
N ILE A 179 -8.14 -7.65 -0.06
CA ILE A 179 -8.95 -7.91 1.12
C ILE A 179 -9.90 -9.06 0.80
N PRO A 180 -9.76 -10.21 1.48
CA PRO A 180 -10.77 -11.25 1.42
C PRO A 180 -12.14 -10.68 1.76
N GLN A 181 -13.15 -10.98 0.94
CA GLN A 181 -14.47 -10.37 1.05
C GLN A 181 -15.14 -10.59 2.40
N ASP A 182 -14.88 -11.74 3.03
CA ASP A 182 -15.33 -12.10 4.37
C ASP A 182 -14.74 -11.18 5.46
N GLN A 183 -13.55 -10.60 5.25
CA GLN A 183 -12.92 -9.67 6.18
C GLN A 183 -13.48 -8.25 6.12
N LEU A 184 -14.19 -7.87 5.06
CA LEU A 184 -14.74 -6.51 4.92
C LEU A 184 -15.75 -6.15 6.02
N MET A 185 -16.30 -7.16 6.68
CA MET A 185 -17.28 -7.01 7.75
C MET A 185 -16.74 -7.26 9.16
N HIS A 186 -15.46 -7.56 9.28
CA HIS A 186 -14.81 -7.77 10.57
C HIS A 186 -14.26 -6.44 11.09
N TRP A 187 -15.08 -5.75 11.90
CA TRP A 187 -14.69 -4.48 12.52
C TRP A 187 -14.06 -4.66 13.88
N GLY A 188 -12.93 -3.99 14.08
CA GLY A 188 -12.26 -3.85 15.36
C GLY A 188 -12.90 -2.78 16.25
N PRO A 189 -12.48 -2.70 17.52
CA PRO A 189 -12.87 -1.64 18.44
C PRO A 189 -12.18 -0.31 18.08
N GLY A 190 -12.77 0.81 18.56
CA GLY A 190 -12.17 2.14 18.47
C GLY A 190 -12.73 3.02 17.34
N ALA A 191 -12.55 4.32 17.49
CA ALA A 191 -12.87 5.33 16.48
C ALA A 191 -11.63 5.69 15.64
N VAL A 192 -11.85 6.28 14.45
CA VAL A 192 -10.77 6.74 13.55
C VAL A 192 -9.71 7.57 14.29
N ASP A 193 -10.13 8.60 15.02
CA ASP A 193 -9.21 9.51 15.70
C ASP A 193 -8.36 8.80 16.78
N GLU A 194 -8.94 7.82 17.48
CA GLU A 194 -8.26 7.04 18.52
C GLU A 194 -7.17 6.15 17.90
N VAL A 195 -7.49 5.47 16.79
CA VAL A 195 -6.54 4.60 16.08
C VAL A 195 -5.41 5.42 15.47
N LEU A 196 -5.74 6.58 14.87
CA LEU A 196 -4.74 7.45 14.23
C LEU A 196 -3.84 8.18 15.24
N ALA A 197 -4.34 8.51 16.43
CA ALA A 197 -3.54 9.15 17.48
C ALA A 197 -2.32 8.30 17.88
N CYS A 198 -2.47 6.97 17.94
CA CYS A 198 -1.38 6.04 18.22
C CYS A 198 -0.29 6.01 17.16
N ARG A 199 -0.53 6.59 15.96
CA ARG A 199 0.40 6.56 14.83
C ARG A 199 1.05 7.90 14.53
N GLN A 200 0.61 8.99 15.16
CA GLN A 200 1.17 10.33 14.97
C GLN A 200 2.26 10.70 16.01
N SER A 201 2.49 9.84 17.01
CA SER A 201 3.56 9.96 18.01
C SER A 201 4.91 9.53 17.47
#